data_AF-A0A2V7P6E2-F1
#
_entry.id   AF-A0A2V7P6E2-F1
#
_cell.length_a   1.000
_cell.length_b   1.000
_cell.length_c   1.000
_cell.angle_alpha   90.00
_cell.angle_beta   90.00
_cell.angle_gamma   90.00
#
_symmetry.space_group_name_H-M   'P 1'
#
loop_
_entity.id
_entity.type
_entity.pdbx_description
1 polymer ?
#
loop_
_entity_poly.entity_id
_entity_poly.type
_entity_poly.pdbx_seq_one_letter_code
_entity_poly.pdbx_strand_id
1 'polypeptide(L)'
;EPPEPLILAVGNLDNLPDRDEKAELVAKMTQHGVKLIVAETYQNQAMLGEIARQAGASLLALPWSVSQADGIDDYFALFDRIYQNLTRALQAVRTPS
;
A
#
# COMPACT_ATOMS: atom_id res chain seq x y z
N GLU A 1 1.93 -10.01 -23.53
CA GLU A 1 1.11 -8.96 -22.90
C GLU A 1 2.02 -8.05 -22.08
N PRO A 2 1.75 -6.73 -21.98
CA PRO A 2 2.45 -5.92 -21.01
C PRO A 2 1.95 -6.29 -19.59
N PRO A 3 2.80 -6.21 -18.56
CA PRO A 3 2.40 -6.53 -17.19
C PRO A 3 1.31 -5.55 -16.73
N GLU A 4 0.28 -6.07 -16.08
CA GLU A 4 -0.86 -5.33 -15.53
C GLU A 4 -0.41 -4.09 -14.70
N PRO A 5 -1.19 -3.00 -14.73
CA PRO A 5 -0.78 -1.74 -14.14
C PRO A 5 -0.62 -1.84 -12.63
N LEU A 6 0.61 -1.59 -12.16
CA LEU A 6 0.89 -1.34 -10.77
C LEU A 6 0.52 0.11 -10.44
N ILE A 7 -0.68 0.33 -9.90
CA ILE A 7 -1.11 1.67 -9.47
C ILE A 7 -0.71 1.86 -7.99
N LEU A 8 0.30 2.71 -7.77
CA LEU A 8 0.71 3.19 -6.46
C LEU A 8 -0.09 4.45 -6.13
N ALA A 9 -1.06 4.35 -5.22
CA ALA A 9 -1.79 5.51 -4.71
C ALA A 9 -1.16 5.99 -3.40
N VAL A 10 -0.56 7.18 -3.42
CA VAL A 10 -0.09 7.89 -2.22
C VAL A 10 -1.15 8.96 -1.91
N GLY A 11 -1.97 8.72 -0.88
CA GLY A 11 -2.95 9.70 -0.42
C GLY A 11 -2.45 10.43 0.82
N ASN A 12 -2.44 11.76 0.80
CA ASN A 12 -2.31 12.55 2.04
C ASN A 12 -3.71 12.58 2.69
N LEU A 13 -3.93 11.80 3.74
CA LEU A 13 -5.27 11.49 4.30
C LEU A 13 -5.61 12.32 5.55
N ASP A 14 -5.08 13.55 5.66
CA ASP A 14 -5.47 14.46 6.75
C ASP A 14 -6.99 14.70 6.79
N ASN A 15 -7.68 14.51 5.65
CA ASN A 15 -9.12 14.31 5.57
C ASN A 15 -9.43 12.85 5.24
N LEU A 16 -10.00 12.13 6.20
CA LEU A 16 -10.48 10.77 5.98
C LEU A 16 -11.63 10.80 4.96
N PRO A 17 -11.60 9.95 3.92
CA PRO A 17 -12.68 9.90 2.96
C PRO A 17 -13.98 9.51 3.66
N ASP A 18 -15.09 10.10 3.22
CA ASP A 18 -16.41 9.70 3.68
C ASP A 18 -16.83 8.34 3.12
N ARG A 19 -18.08 7.92 3.37
CA ARG A 19 -18.57 6.61 2.92
C ARG A 19 -18.62 6.50 1.39
N ASP A 20 -19.02 7.56 0.70
CA ASP A 20 -19.24 7.54 -0.74
C ASP A 20 -17.90 7.64 -1.47
N GLU A 21 -16.98 8.45 -0.96
CA GLU A 21 -15.59 8.52 -1.45
C GLU A 21 -14.85 7.18 -1.31
N LYS A 22 -15.06 6.44 -0.20
CA LYS A 22 -14.53 5.08 -0.04
C LYS A 22 -15.10 4.11 -1.07
N ALA A 23 -16.42 4.16 -1.29
CA ALA A 23 -17.07 3.29 -2.25
C ALA A 23 -16.59 3.57 -3.68
N GLU A 24 -16.43 4.85 -4.04
CA GLU A 24 -15.89 5.26 -5.34
C GLU A 24 -14.43 4.78 -5.52
N LEU A 25 -13.61 4.90 -4.48
CA LEU A 25 -12.23 4.41 -4.51
C LEU A 25 -12.17 2.89 -4.71
N VAL A 26 -12.96 2.11 -3.96
CA VAL A 26 -13.05 0.66 -4.12
C VAL A 26 -13.50 0.28 -5.53
N ALA A 27 -14.50 0.97 -6.08
CA ALA A 27 -14.98 0.74 -7.44
C ALA A 27 -13.87 0.99 -8.48
N LYS A 28 -13.15 2.12 -8.37
CA LYS A 28 -12.02 2.44 -9.25
C LYS A 28 -10.90 1.41 -9.14
N MET A 29 -10.52 1.03 -7.92
CA MET A 29 -9.50 0.01 -7.70
C MET A 29 -9.87 -1.32 -8.34
N THR A 30 -11.13 -1.74 -8.19
CA THR A 30 -11.65 -2.98 -8.78
C THR A 30 -11.63 -2.91 -10.31
N GLN A 31 -12.11 -1.80 -10.88
CA GLN A 31 -12.13 -1.57 -12.33
C GLN A 31 -10.72 -1.60 -12.95
N HIS A 32 -9.74 -1.04 -12.26
CA HIS A 32 -8.35 -0.97 -12.74
C HIS A 32 -7.50 -2.18 -12.34
N GLY A 33 -8.08 -3.17 -11.64
CA GLY A 33 -7.35 -4.35 -11.20
C GLY A 33 -6.23 -4.06 -10.21
N VAL A 34 -6.36 -3.00 -9.39
CA VAL A 34 -5.33 -2.62 -8.40
C VAL A 34 -5.16 -3.74 -7.38
N LYS A 35 -3.92 -4.22 -7.21
CA LYS A 35 -3.62 -5.36 -6.32
C LYS A 35 -2.88 -4.98 -5.05
N LEU A 36 -2.34 -3.76 -4.96
CA LEU A 36 -1.51 -3.33 -3.84
C LEU A 36 -1.78 -1.85 -3.52
N ILE A 37 -2.16 -1.57 -2.27
CA ILE A 37 -2.09 -0.24 -1.67
C ILE A 37 -0.75 -0.12 -0.95
N VAL A 38 -0.02 0.96 -1.19
CA VAL A 38 1.20 1.30 -0.44
C VAL A 38 0.89 2.50 0.42
N ALA A 39 1.19 2.40 1.72
CA ALA A 39 0.86 3.40 2.72
C ALA A 39 2.03 3.64 3.66
N GLU A 40 2.09 4.81 4.30
CA GLU A 40 3.07 5.09 5.34
C GLU A 40 2.56 4.62 6.70
N THR A 41 3.47 4.21 7.59
CA THR A 41 3.10 3.60 8.90
C THR A 41 2.25 4.50 9.79
N TYR A 42 2.32 5.83 9.66
CA TYR A 42 1.51 6.76 10.45
C TYR A 42 0.06 6.89 9.95
N GLN A 43 -0.24 6.43 8.73
CA GLN A 43 -1.57 6.56 8.14
C GLN A 43 -2.55 5.57 8.80
N ASN A 44 -3.86 5.82 8.64
CA ASN A 44 -4.91 4.97 9.20
C ASN A 44 -4.96 3.58 8.53
N GLN A 45 -4.15 2.65 9.06
CA GLN A 45 -4.01 1.29 8.53
C GLN A 45 -5.31 0.50 8.57
N ALA A 46 -6.17 0.73 9.57
CA ALA A 46 -7.44 0.02 9.68
C ALA A 46 -8.39 0.39 8.54
N MET A 47 -8.51 1.68 8.24
CA MET A 47 -9.31 2.16 7.10
C MET A 47 -8.74 1.66 5.77
N LEU A 48 -7.42 1.78 5.58
CA LEU A 48 -6.76 1.36 4.35
C LEU A 48 -6.84 -0.17 4.14
N GLY A 49 -6.76 -0.94 5.23
CA GLY A 49 -6.91 -2.40 5.20
C GLY A 49 -8.33 -2.81 4.80
N GLU A 50 -9.34 -2.09 5.28
CA GLU A 50 -10.72 -2.33 4.88
C GLU A 50 -10.96 -2.01 3.39
N ILE A 51 -10.43 -0.89 2.89
CA ILE A 51 -10.50 -0.55 1.46
C ILE A 51 -9.80 -1.61 0.61
N ALA A 52 -8.58 -2.02 0.99
CA ALA A 52 -7.83 -3.05 0.29
C ALA A 52 -8.61 -4.37 0.22
N ARG A 53 -9.17 -4.80 1.36
CA ARG A 53 -9.98 -6.02 1.46
C ARG A 53 -11.22 -5.96 0.56
N GLN A 54 -11.94 -4.84 0.54
CA GLN A 54 -13.11 -4.66 -0.31
C GLN A 54 -12.76 -4.65 -1.81
N ALA A 55 -11.59 -4.13 -2.17
CA ALA A 55 -11.10 -4.08 -3.55
C ALA A 55 -10.40 -5.38 -4.02
N GLY A 56 -10.23 -6.38 -3.15
CA GLY A 56 -9.45 -7.58 -3.47
C GLY A 56 -7.95 -7.32 -3.63
N ALA A 57 -7.44 -6.30 -2.94
CA ALA A 57 -6.05 -5.88 -2.93
C ALA A 57 -5.36 -6.19 -1.58
N SER A 58 -4.04 -6.09 -1.55
CA SER A 58 -3.24 -6.11 -0.31
C SER A 58 -2.86 -4.71 0.14
N LEU A 59 -2.59 -4.54 1.43
CA LEU A 59 -2.02 -3.32 2.00
C LEU A 59 -0.56 -3.55 2.40
N LEU A 60 0.34 -2.67 1.95
CA LEU A 60 1.72 -2.62 2.38
C LEU A 60 1.98 -1.31 3.13
N ALA A 61 2.26 -1.42 4.43
CA ALA A 61 2.77 -0.30 5.23
C ALA A 61 4.30 -0.21 5.08
N LEU A 62 4.80 0.98 4.75
CA LEU A 62 6.21 1.29 4.65
C LEU A 62 6.64 2.28 5.73
N PRO A 63 7.83 2.09 6.34
CA PRO A 63 8.41 3.09 7.21
C PRO A 63 8.74 4.36 6.40
N TRP A 64 8.48 5.53 6.97
CA TRP A 64 8.72 6.83 6.34
C TRP A 64 9.96 7.55 6.92
N SER A 65 10.51 7.05 8.02
CA SER A 65 11.66 7.63 8.72
C SER A 65 12.54 6.55 9.35
N VAL A 66 13.81 6.91 9.56
CA VAL A 66 14.70 6.21 10.49
C VAL A 66 14.08 6.15 11.89
N SER A 67 14.47 5.17 12.70
CA SER A 67 13.96 4.89 14.06
C SER A 67 12.47 4.54 14.20
N GLN A 68 11.75 4.25 13.10
CA GLN A 68 10.35 3.79 13.15
C GLN A 68 10.20 2.28 13.40
N ALA A 69 11.26 1.50 13.21
CA ALA A 69 11.27 0.05 13.45
C ALA A 69 12.66 -0.41 13.86
N ASP A 70 12.71 -1.50 14.62
CA ASP A 70 13.96 -2.13 15.06
C ASP A 70 14.86 -2.47 13.85
N GLY A 71 16.12 -2.03 13.92
CA GLY A 71 17.12 -2.23 12.87
C GLY A 71 17.03 -1.26 11.69
N ILE A 72 16.33 -0.12 11.83
CA ILE A 72 16.40 1.01 10.89
C ILE A 72 17.15 2.17 11.55
N ASP A 73 18.47 2.01 11.63
CA ASP A 73 19.35 2.93 12.38
C ASP A 73 19.93 4.05 11.50
N ASP A 74 19.85 3.90 10.18
CA ASP A 74 20.27 4.90 9.21
C ASP A 74 19.38 4.88 7.94
N TYR A 75 19.63 5.84 7.04
CA TYR A 75 18.88 5.96 5.80
C TYR A 75 19.13 4.79 4.84
N PHE A 76 20.31 4.17 4.84
CA PHE A 76 20.56 3.01 3.99
C PHE A 76 19.72 1.81 4.45
N ALA A 77 19.67 1.55 5.76
CA ALA A 77 18.81 0.55 6.35
C ALA A 77 17.32 0.82 6.08
N LEU A 78 16.91 2.10 6.07
CA LEU A 78 15.54 2.50 5.68
C LEU A 78 15.25 2.13 4.22
N PHE A 79 16.14 2.50 3.29
CA PHE A 79 15.96 2.19 1.87
C PHE A 79 16.00 0.68 1.61
N ASP A 80 16.91 -0.05 2.25
CA ASP A 80 16.98 -1.51 2.17
C ASP A 80 15.67 -2.14 2.64
N ARG A 81 15.12 -1.67 3.76
CA ARG A 81 13.83 -2.14 4.27
C ARG A 81 12.69 -1.87 3.30
N ILE A 82 12.60 -0.63 2.79
CA ILE A 82 11.59 -0.24 1.81
C ILE A 82 11.67 -1.12 0.56
N TYR A 83 12.88 -1.30 0.01
CA TYR A 83 13.12 -2.08 -1.20
C TYR A 83 12.76 -3.55 -1.01
N GLN A 84 13.17 -4.16 0.11
CA GLN A 84 12.83 -5.55 0.43
C GLN A 84 11.33 -5.75 0.60
N ASN A 85 10.64 -4.85 1.30
CA ASN A 85 9.21 -4.94 1.55
C ASN A 85 8.40 -4.78 0.25
N LEU A 86 8.75 -3.80 -0.58
CA LEU A 86 8.14 -3.60 -1.90
C LEU A 86 8.36 -4.82 -2.81
N THR A 87 9.59 -5.32 -2.90
CA THR A 87 9.90 -6.48 -3.74
C THR A 87 9.08 -7.70 -3.35
N ARG A 88 9.00 -7.99 -2.04
CA ARG A 88 8.19 -9.11 -1.53
C ARG A 88 6.70 -8.93 -1.84
N ALA A 89 6.15 -7.73 -1.60
CA ALA A 89 4.74 -7.46 -1.89
C ALA A 89 4.42 -7.61 -3.39
N LEU A 90 5.30 -7.12 -4.26
CA LEU A 90 5.14 -7.26 -5.71
C LEU A 90 5.24 -8.71 -6.18
N GLN A 91 6.11 -9.52 -5.59
CA GLN A 91 6.21 -10.94 -5.90
C GLN A 91 4.95 -11.70 -5.47
N ALA A 92 4.42 -11.40 -4.27
CA ALA A 92 3.18 -12.01 -3.78
C ALA A 92 1.97 -11.68 -4.67
N VAL A 93 1.88 -10.43 -5.14
CA VAL A 93 0.83 -10.00 -6.07
C VAL A 93 0.93 -10.69 -7.44
N ARG A 94 2.14 -10.92 -7.94
CA ARG A 94 2.36 -11.58 -9.25
C ARG A 94 2.11 -13.08 -9.24
N THR A 95 2.12 -13.70 -8.06
CA THR A 95 1.99 -15.15 -7.91
C THR A 95 0.87 -15.42 -6.90
N PRO A 96 -0.41 -15.18 -7.27
CA PRO A 96 -1.52 -15.52 -6.39
C PRO A 96 -1.59 -17.03 -6.26
N SER A 97 -1.44 -17.55 -5.03
CA SER A 97 -1.69 -18.96 -4.69
C SER A 97 -3.16 -19.33 -4.86
#